data_AF-A0A0P1G9T1-F1
#
_entry.id   AF-A0A0P1G9T1-F1
#
_cell.length_a   1.000
_cell.length_b   1.000
_cell.length_c   1.000
_cell.angle_alpha   90.00
_cell.angle_beta   90.00
_cell.angle_gamma   90.00
#
_symmetry.space_group_name_H-M   'P 1'
#
loop_
_entity.id
_entity.type
_entity.pdbx_description
1 polymer ?
#
loop_
_entity_poly.entity_id
_entity_poly.type
_entity_poly.pdbx_seq_one_letter_code
_entity_poly.pdbx_strand_id
1 'polypeptide(L)'
;MPAAGRKGDTGSGHDGFPPTPATAGSGDVYANGKPALRKGDPFAPHAKPKHPPHGRALSAGSGSVFINGQPAGRVGDAIDCGGSIASGSGDVFIGG
;
A
#
# COMPACT_ATOMS: atom_id res chain seq x y z
N MET A 1 4.27 3.94 -16.11
CA MET A 1 3.53 4.42 -14.91
C MET A 1 3.35 3.24 -13.97
N PRO A 2 3.55 3.39 -12.65
CA PRO A 2 3.36 2.29 -11.70
C PRO A 2 1.89 1.88 -11.57
N ALA A 3 1.65 0.60 -11.28
CA ALA A 3 0.30 0.07 -11.07
C ALA A 3 -0.33 0.64 -9.79
N ALA A 4 -1.64 0.87 -9.81
CA ALA A 4 -2.41 1.31 -8.64
C ALA A 4 -2.38 0.25 -7.54
N GLY A 5 -2.03 0.64 -6.31
CA GLY A 5 -2.20 -0.22 -5.14
C GLY A 5 -3.66 -0.29 -4.72
N ARG A 6 -4.12 -1.45 -4.26
CA ARG A 6 -5.49 -1.68 -3.80
C ARG A 6 -5.52 -2.42 -2.47
N LYS A 7 -6.66 -2.39 -1.76
CA LYS A 7 -6.91 -3.28 -0.62
C LYS A 7 -6.65 -4.74 -1.04
N GLY A 8 -5.91 -5.46 -0.21
CA GLY A 8 -5.48 -6.83 -0.45
C GLY A 8 -4.21 -6.98 -1.29
N ASP A 9 -3.71 -5.92 -1.93
CA ASP A 9 -2.39 -5.97 -2.56
C ASP A 9 -1.28 -6.04 -1.49
N THR A 10 -0.15 -6.67 -1.84
CA THR A 10 0.92 -7.03 -0.90
C THR A 10 1.88 -5.86 -0.70
N GLY A 11 2.19 -5.54 0.57
CA GLY A 11 3.37 -4.77 0.94
C GLY A 11 4.55 -5.71 1.22
N SER A 12 5.71 -5.46 0.62
CA SER A 12 6.90 -6.31 0.75
C SER A 12 7.33 -6.48 2.21
N GLY A 13 8.08 -7.54 2.50
CA GLY A 13 8.77 -7.66 3.79
C GLY A 13 9.94 -6.66 3.92
N HIS A 14 10.51 -6.60 5.12
CA HIS A 14 11.76 -5.88 5.40
C HIS A 14 12.43 -6.52 6.63
N ASP A 15 13.77 -6.55 6.71
CA ASP A 15 14.53 -6.99 7.90
C ASP A 15 14.09 -8.33 8.53
N GLY A 16 13.64 -9.28 7.71
CA GLY A 16 13.13 -10.58 8.14
C GLY A 16 11.68 -10.57 8.65
N PHE A 17 10.99 -9.42 8.63
CA PHE A 17 9.54 -9.34 8.80
C PHE A 17 8.84 -9.71 7.47
N PRO A 18 7.81 -10.58 7.50
CA PRO A 18 7.19 -11.10 6.29
C PRO A 18 6.35 -10.04 5.55
N PRO A 19 6.06 -10.23 4.24
CA PRO A 19 5.09 -9.42 3.52
C PRO A 19 3.69 -9.54 4.12
N THR A 20 2.89 -8.47 4.01
CA THR A 20 1.48 -8.48 4.45
C THR A 20 0.58 -7.66 3.52
N PRO A 21 -0.72 -8.00 3.42
CA PRO A 21 -1.64 -7.30 2.53
C PRO A 21 -2.11 -5.96 3.12
N ALA A 22 -2.49 -5.03 2.26
CA ALA A 22 -3.25 -3.84 2.64
C ALA A 22 -4.64 -4.22 3.18
N THR A 23 -5.04 -3.66 4.32
CA THR A 23 -6.27 -4.05 5.03
C THR A 23 -7.42 -3.07 4.82
N ALA A 24 -7.13 -1.83 4.43
CA ALA A 24 -8.12 -0.85 4.02
C ALA A 24 -7.64 -0.04 2.81
N GLY A 25 -8.53 0.80 2.29
CA GLY A 25 -8.29 1.69 1.16
C GLY A 25 -9.38 2.77 1.16
N SER A 26 -9.54 3.46 0.04
CA SER A 26 -10.65 4.40 -0.20
C SER A 26 -12.03 3.77 0.03
N GLY A 27 -13.00 4.55 0.49
CA GLY A 27 -14.38 4.11 0.69
C GLY A 27 -15.25 4.16 -0.59
N ASP A 28 -14.82 4.92 -1.60
CA ASP A 28 -15.63 5.28 -2.76
C ASP A 28 -14.85 5.23 -4.10
N VAL A 29 -13.52 5.14 -4.07
CA VAL A 29 -12.68 4.99 -5.26
C VAL A 29 -12.12 3.58 -5.34
N TYR A 30 -12.38 2.92 -6.47
CA TYR A 30 -12.03 1.52 -6.69
C TYR A 30 -11.18 1.37 -7.95
N ALA A 31 -10.17 0.50 -7.88
CA ALA A 31 -9.47 -0.01 -9.06
C ALA A 31 -9.72 -1.52 -9.16
N ASN A 32 -10.23 -1.99 -10.30
CA ASN A 32 -10.71 -3.37 -10.49
C ASN A 32 -11.66 -3.86 -9.39
N GLY A 33 -12.60 -3.00 -8.96
CA GLY A 33 -13.57 -3.33 -7.91
C GLY A 33 -12.99 -3.45 -6.50
N LYS A 34 -11.70 -3.14 -6.29
CA LYS A 34 -11.07 -3.11 -4.96
C LYS A 34 -10.78 -1.66 -4.54
N PRO A 35 -10.97 -1.31 -3.25
CA PRO A 35 -10.59 0.00 -2.72
C PRO A 35 -9.17 0.40 -3.12
N ALA A 36 -9.01 1.56 -3.75
CA ALA A 36 -7.69 2.08 -4.11
C ALA A 36 -6.93 2.54 -2.87
N LEU A 37 -5.61 2.29 -2.81
CA LEU A 37 -4.77 2.72 -1.71
C LEU A 37 -4.41 4.20 -1.80
N ARG A 38 -4.18 4.78 -0.63
CA ARG A 38 -3.77 6.16 -0.41
C ARG A 38 -2.71 6.21 0.67
N LYS A 39 -1.93 7.28 0.70
CA LYS A 39 -1.02 7.56 1.83
C LYS A 39 -1.80 7.53 3.15
N GLY A 40 -1.32 6.74 4.09
CA GLY A 40 -1.94 6.49 5.40
C GLY A 40 -2.81 5.23 5.46
N ASP A 41 -3.18 4.62 4.33
CA ASP A 41 -3.95 3.38 4.38
C ASP A 41 -3.11 2.22 4.98
N PRO A 42 -3.72 1.39 5.86
CA PRO A 42 -3.02 0.39 6.64
C PRO A 42 -2.72 -0.90 5.86
N PHE A 43 -1.64 -1.57 6.26
CA PHE A 43 -1.36 -2.97 5.97
C PHE A 43 -1.51 -3.79 7.25
N ALA A 44 -1.69 -5.10 7.11
CA ALA A 44 -1.76 -5.96 8.28
C ALA A 44 -0.42 -5.88 9.05
N PRO A 45 -0.44 -5.77 10.39
CA PRO A 45 0.77 -5.78 11.18
C PRO A 45 1.52 -7.09 10.97
N HIS A 46 2.82 -7.05 11.17
CA HIS A 46 3.66 -8.25 11.09
C HIS A 46 4.61 -8.35 12.27
N ALA A 47 5.09 -9.56 12.51
CA ALA A 47 6.07 -9.88 13.54
C ALA A 47 7.09 -10.86 12.96
N LYS A 48 8.23 -11.01 13.65
CA LYS A 48 9.22 -12.04 13.38
C LYS A 48 9.65 -12.69 14.71
N PRO A 49 10.28 -13.87 14.72
CA PRO A 49 10.71 -14.52 15.96
C PRO A 49 11.50 -13.56 16.87
N LYS A 50 11.18 -13.58 18.16
CA LYS A 50 11.81 -12.74 19.22
C LYS A 50 11.61 -11.22 19.07
N HIS A 51 10.66 -10.76 18.25
CA HIS A 51 10.32 -9.35 18.09
C HIS A 51 8.79 -9.18 18.16
N PRO A 52 8.27 -8.18 18.89
CA PRO A 52 6.83 -7.94 18.97
C PRO A 52 6.27 -7.50 17.59
N PRO A 53 4.95 -7.65 17.36
CA PRO A 53 4.32 -7.12 16.16
C PRO A 53 4.37 -5.59 16.11
N HIS A 54 4.48 -5.02 14.92
CA HIS A 54 4.32 -3.59 14.68
C HIS A 54 3.37 -3.30 13.51
N GLY A 55 2.78 -2.11 13.54
CA GLY A 55 1.85 -1.63 12.51
C GLY A 55 2.56 -1.24 11.23
N ARG A 56 1.78 -1.10 10.15
CA ARG A 56 2.26 -0.77 8.82
C ARG A 56 1.26 0.15 8.13
N ALA A 57 1.72 1.26 7.56
CA ALA A 57 0.89 2.17 6.78
C ALA A 57 1.65 2.72 5.58
N LEU A 58 0.94 3.02 4.50
CA LEU A 58 1.56 3.61 3.31
C LEU A 58 2.12 5.00 3.65
N SER A 59 3.42 5.22 3.47
CA SER A 59 4.09 6.48 3.86
C SER A 59 4.28 7.45 2.70
N ALA A 60 4.28 6.95 1.46
CA ALA A 60 4.44 7.72 0.23
C ALA A 60 3.31 7.41 -0.78
N GLY A 61 3.17 8.26 -1.79
CA GLY A 61 2.20 8.10 -2.88
C GLY A 61 2.54 8.98 -4.07
N SER A 62 1.63 9.07 -5.03
CA SER A 62 1.73 9.97 -6.19
C SER A 62 1.90 11.44 -5.79
N GLY A 63 2.67 12.20 -6.59
CA GLY A 63 2.84 13.65 -6.42
C GLY A 63 1.75 14.50 -7.08
N SER A 64 1.01 13.93 -8.04
CA SER A 64 0.00 14.64 -8.85
C SER A 64 -1.40 14.03 -8.77
N VAL A 65 -1.53 12.76 -8.37
CA VAL A 65 -2.81 12.08 -8.29
C VAL A 65 -3.22 11.88 -6.83
N PHE A 66 -4.39 12.41 -6.50
CA PHE A 66 -4.96 12.35 -5.16
C PHE A 66 -6.29 11.60 -5.18
N ILE A 67 -6.47 10.68 -4.24
CA ILE A 67 -7.71 9.92 -4.02
C ILE A 67 -8.21 10.32 -2.63
N ASN A 68 -9.43 10.85 -2.55
CA ASN A 68 -10.00 11.46 -1.35
C ASN A 68 -9.06 12.49 -0.66
N GLY A 69 -8.35 13.29 -1.47
CA GLY A 69 -7.42 14.31 -0.97
C GLY A 69 -6.08 13.76 -0.44
N GLN A 70 -5.83 12.45 -0.51
CA GLN A 70 -4.58 11.83 -0.11
C GLN A 70 -3.80 11.35 -1.35
N PRO A 71 -2.46 11.41 -1.35
CA PRO A 71 -1.63 10.85 -2.41
C PRO A 71 -2.01 9.40 -2.74
N ALA A 72 -2.29 9.12 -4.01
CA ALA A 72 -2.66 7.78 -4.45
C ALA A 72 -1.49 6.80 -4.33
N GLY A 73 -1.72 5.64 -3.74
CA GLY A 73 -0.71 4.60 -3.54
C GLY A 73 -0.48 3.75 -4.77
N ARG A 74 0.79 3.46 -5.07
CA ARG A 74 1.22 2.74 -6.26
C ARG A 74 2.31 1.72 -5.94
N VAL A 75 2.48 0.73 -6.81
CA VAL A 75 3.60 -0.22 -6.71
C VAL A 75 4.93 0.55 -6.63
N GLY A 76 5.73 0.22 -5.62
CA GLY A 76 6.99 0.88 -5.31
C GLY A 76 6.89 2.01 -4.26
N ASP A 77 5.71 2.52 -3.94
CA ASP A 77 5.56 3.53 -2.89
C ASP A 77 5.83 2.91 -1.50
N ALA A 78 6.56 3.65 -0.66
CA ALA A 78 7.11 3.17 0.60
C ALA A 78 6.05 2.93 1.68
N ILE A 79 6.32 1.97 2.57
CA ILE A 79 5.58 1.70 3.80
C ILE A 79 6.40 2.20 4.99
N ASP A 80 5.75 2.83 5.97
CA ASP A 80 6.37 3.55 7.09
C ASP A 80 7.39 2.75 7.91
N CYS A 81 7.13 1.47 8.16
CA CYS A 81 8.01 0.58 8.91
C CYS A 81 9.15 -0.01 8.06
N GLY A 82 9.07 0.11 6.72
CA GLY A 82 9.97 -0.54 5.77
C GLY A 82 9.23 -1.34 4.69
N GLY A 83 9.91 -1.50 3.56
CA GLY A 83 9.35 -2.11 2.35
C GLY A 83 8.51 -1.14 1.52
N SER A 84 7.82 -1.68 0.52
CA SER A 84 6.98 -0.92 -0.40
C SER A 84 5.78 -1.74 -0.86
N ILE A 85 4.81 -1.10 -1.52
CA ILE A 85 3.77 -1.84 -2.27
C ILE A 85 4.48 -2.73 -3.31
N ALA A 86 4.23 -4.03 -3.25
CA ALA A 86 4.85 -5.06 -4.07
C ALA A 86 3.93 -5.63 -5.15
N SER A 87 2.61 -5.47 -5.00
CA SER A 87 1.63 -5.84 -6.03
C SER A 87 0.60 -4.73 -6.24
N GLY A 88 -0.07 -4.74 -7.38
CA GLY A 88 -1.05 -3.71 -7.74
C GLY A 88 -2.06 -4.21 -8.76
N SER A 89 -2.83 -3.28 -9.30
CA SER A 89 -3.70 -3.50 -10.46
C SER A 89 -2.94 -4.04 -11.68
N GLY A 90 -3.61 -4.85 -12.51
CA GLY A 90 -3.05 -5.36 -13.76
C GLY A 90 -3.20 -4.39 -14.94
N ASP A 91 -4.09 -3.40 -14.84
CA ASP A 91 -4.51 -2.55 -15.96
C ASP A 91 -4.83 -1.08 -15.54
N VAL A 92 -4.84 -0.76 -14.24
CA VAL A 92 -4.96 0.61 -13.73
C VAL A 92 -3.58 1.10 -13.30
N PHE A 93 -3.10 2.14 -13.95
CA PHE A 93 -1.79 2.75 -13.69
C PHE A 93 -1.98 4.20 -13.24
N ILE A 94 -1.17 4.63 -12.27
CA ILE A 94 -1.27 5.98 -11.68
C ILE A 94 0.04 6.73 -11.93
N GLY A 95 -0.10 7.98 -12.41
CA GLY A 95 1.01 8.88 -12.66
C GLY A 95 1.72 9.37 -11.40
N GLY A 96 2.75 10.18 -11.59
CA GLY A 96 3.53 10.81 -10.55
C GLY A 96 3.74 12.27 -10.91
#